data_AF-A0AAN8TTV8-F1
#
_entry.id   AF-A0AAN8TTV8-F1
#
_cell.length_a   1.000
_cell.length_b   1.000
_cell.length_c   1.000
_cell.angle_alpha   90.00
_cell.angle_beta   90.00
_cell.angle_gamma   90.00
#
_symmetry.space_group_name_H-M   'P 1'
#
loop_
_entity.id
_entity.type
_entity.pdbx_description
1 polymer ?
#
loop_
_entity_poly.entity_id
_entity_poly.type
_entity_poly.pdbx_seq_one_letter_code
_entity_poly.pdbx_strand_id
1 'polypeptide(L)'
;MHEEGYSIVCFQSVEDMQVIMFFGPNSINNKPLILKNWTEDFDADQEFPTKIPIWVKFPNLPMNCWDCDSLSRIASAIGISVFADECTTNQRRISFAIMLVEVNVTKPLPDKINVMDPTRKTIV
;
A
#
# COMPACT_ATOMS: atom_id res chain seq x y z
N MET A 1 -18.37 -1.37 16.02
CA MET A 1 -17.10 -2.12 16.11
C MET A 1 -17.40 -3.34 16.96
N HIS A 2 -17.11 -4.55 16.48
CA HIS A 2 -17.30 -5.77 17.27
C HIS A 2 -16.47 -5.66 18.56
N GLU A 3 -16.86 -6.36 19.63
CA GLU A 3 -16.10 -6.35 20.89
C GLU A 3 -14.65 -6.84 20.71
N GLU A 4 -14.42 -7.65 19.68
CA GLU A 4 -13.11 -8.20 19.28
C GLU A 4 -12.31 -7.29 18.34
N GLY A 5 -12.78 -6.06 18.06
CA GLY A 5 -11.98 -5.05 17.35
C GLY A 5 -12.00 -5.11 15.82
N TYR A 6 -12.74 -6.03 15.20
CA TYR A 6 -12.95 -6.09 13.75
C TYR A 6 -14.40 -5.77 13.35
N SER A 7 -14.65 -5.64 12.04
CA SER A 7 -15.99 -5.44 11.47
C SER A 7 -16.02 -5.96 10.04
N ILE A 8 -17.08 -6.68 9.68
CA ILE A 8 -17.32 -7.13 8.30
C ILE A 8 -18.17 -6.06 7.60
N VAL A 9 -17.77 -5.67 6.40
CA VAL A 9 -18.49 -4.69 5.59
C VAL A 9 -18.92 -5.35 4.29
N CYS A 10 -20.23 -5.39 4.05
CA CYS A 10 -20.79 -5.88 2.78
C CYS A 10 -20.99 -4.70 1.83
N PHE A 11 -20.40 -4.78 0.65
CA PHE A 11 -20.55 -3.78 -0.40
C PHE A 11 -21.63 -4.19 -1.40
N GLN A 12 -22.26 -3.20 -2.03
CA GLN A 12 -23.27 -3.45 -3.08
C GLN A 12 -22.64 -3.88 -4.40
N SER A 13 -21.38 -3.52 -4.63
CA SER A 13 -20.61 -3.85 -5.81
C SER A 13 -19.15 -4.15 -5.45
N VAL A 14 -18.45 -4.86 -6.34
CA VAL A 14 -17.01 -5.13 -6.19
C VAL A 14 -16.23 -3.83 -6.41
N GLU A 15 -16.72 -2.97 -7.28
CA GLU A 15 -16.13 -1.67 -7.60
C GLU A 15 -16.10 -0.76 -6.37
N ASP A 16 -17.20 -0.68 -5.61
CA ASP A 16 -17.25 0.12 -4.37
C ASP A 16 -16.26 -0.40 -3.32
N MET A 17 -16.17 -1.73 -3.19
CA MET A 17 -15.21 -2.37 -2.29
C MET A 17 -13.77 -2.04 -2.69
N GLN A 18 -13.45 -2.16 -3.98
CA GLN A 18 -12.14 -1.86 -4.53
C GLN A 18 -11.75 -0.39 -4.32
N VAL A 19 -12.69 0.54 -4.48
CA VAL A 19 -12.44 1.95 -4.15
C VAL A 19 -11.98 2.06 -2.71
N ILE A 20 -12.70 1.51 -1.73
CA ILE A 20 -12.28 1.63 -0.33
C ILE A 20 -10.96 0.89 -0.04
N MET A 21 -10.75 -0.29 -0.63
CA MET A 21 -9.49 -1.04 -0.46
C MET A 21 -8.27 -0.33 -1.03
N PHE A 22 -8.43 0.36 -2.16
CA PHE A 22 -7.35 0.99 -2.90
C PHE A 22 -7.33 2.50 -2.81
N PHE A 23 -8.12 3.11 -1.91
CA PHE A 23 -8.14 4.55 -1.71
C PHE A 23 -7.58 4.92 -0.33
N GLY A 24 -6.31 5.33 -0.32
CA GLY A 24 -5.65 6.02 0.79
C GLY A 24 -5.57 5.26 2.14
N PRO A 25 -4.86 5.83 3.12
CA PRO A 25 -4.89 5.31 4.48
C PRO A 25 -6.29 5.54 5.06
N ASN A 26 -7.00 4.44 5.31
CA ASN A 26 -8.33 4.46 5.91
C ASN A 26 -8.23 4.60 7.43
N SER A 27 -9.04 5.48 8.02
CA SER A 27 -9.13 5.63 9.46
C SER A 27 -10.55 5.91 9.91
N ILE A 28 -10.92 5.41 11.08
CA ILE A 28 -12.16 5.75 11.79
C ILE A 28 -11.76 6.36 13.12
N ASN A 29 -12.25 7.57 13.43
CA ASN A 29 -11.93 8.29 14.66
C ASN A 29 -10.41 8.40 14.92
N ASN A 30 -9.64 8.74 13.88
CA ASN A 30 -8.16 8.81 13.89
C ASN A 30 -7.44 7.49 14.23
N LYS A 31 -8.14 6.35 14.22
CA LYS A 31 -7.51 5.03 14.35
C LYS A 31 -7.32 4.43 12.95
N PRO A 32 -6.09 4.07 12.54
CA PRO A 32 -5.85 3.45 11.25
C PRO A 32 -6.58 2.10 11.18
N LEU A 33 -7.15 1.82 10.01
CA LEU A 33 -7.78 0.54 9.72
C LEU A 33 -6.85 -0.31 8.87
N ILE A 34 -6.77 -1.58 9.20
CA ILE A 34 -6.21 -2.60 8.31
C ILE A 34 -7.40 -3.18 7.55
N LEU A 35 -7.39 -3.03 6.22
CA LEU A 35 -8.40 -3.62 5.34
C LEU A 35 -7.86 -4.93 4.76
N LYS A 36 -8.70 -5.98 4.77
CA LYS A 36 -8.41 -7.29 4.21
C LYS A 36 -9.65 -7.80 3.48
N ASN A 37 -9.45 -8.52 2.38
CA ASN A 37 -10.54 -9.27 1.75
C ASN A 37 -11.01 -10.36 2.70
N TRP A 38 -12.33 -10.46 2.89
CA TRP A 38 -12.92 -11.53 3.68
C TRP A 38 -12.70 -12.88 3.00
N THR A 39 -12.41 -13.90 3.79
CA THR A 39 -12.25 -15.29 3.36
C THR A 39 -13.03 -16.19 4.32
N GLU A 40 -13.50 -17.36 3.83
CA GLU A 40 -14.32 -18.29 4.64
C GLU A 40 -13.58 -18.85 5.86
N ASP A 41 -12.25 -18.88 5.80
CA ASP A 41 -11.33 -19.35 6.83
C ASP A 41 -10.85 -18.24 7.78
N PHE A 42 -11.45 -17.04 7.72
CA PHE A 42 -11.10 -15.93 8.60
C PHE A 42 -11.44 -16.26 10.07
N ASP A 43 -10.41 -16.26 10.92
CA ASP A 43 -10.51 -16.41 12.37
C ASP A 43 -9.76 -15.25 13.04
N ALA A 44 -10.50 -14.36 13.70
CA ALA A 44 -9.95 -13.16 14.32
C ALA A 44 -9.05 -13.45 15.54
N ASP A 45 -9.26 -14.59 16.22
CA ASP A 45 -8.47 -14.98 17.39
C ASP A 45 -7.13 -15.62 16.98
N GLN A 46 -7.07 -16.19 15.77
CA GLN A 46 -5.87 -16.85 15.23
C GLN A 46 -5.08 -15.99 14.23
N GLU A 47 -5.73 -15.07 13.53
CA GLU A 47 -5.07 -14.20 12.57
C GLU A 47 -4.61 -12.88 13.19
N PHE A 48 -3.34 -12.82 13.59
CA PHE A 48 -2.62 -11.55 13.48
C PHE A 48 -2.19 -11.39 12.01
N PRO A 49 -2.70 -10.39 11.25
CA PRO A 49 -2.37 -10.27 9.84
C PRO A 49 -0.89 -9.95 9.69
N THR A 50 -0.10 -10.98 9.37
CA THR A 50 1.36 -10.86 9.20
C THR A 50 1.70 -10.12 7.92
N LYS A 51 0.78 -10.12 6.95
CA LYS A 51 0.86 -9.36 5.70
C LYS A 51 -0.28 -8.36 5.66
N ILE A 52 0.04 -7.08 5.51
CA ILE A 52 -0.96 -6.01 5.44
C ILE A 52 -0.66 -5.06 4.28
N PRO A 53 -1.68 -4.59 3.55
CA PRO A 53 -1.51 -3.54 2.57
C PRO A 53 -1.27 -2.20 3.28
N ILE A 54 -0.16 -1.53 2.97
CA ILE A 54 0.16 -0.19 3.47
C ILE A 54 0.49 0.77 2.34
N TRP A 55 0.09 2.03 2.50
CA TRP A 55 0.46 3.09 1.57
C TRP A 55 1.87 3.59 1.88
N VAL A 56 2.81 3.26 0.99
CA VAL A 56 4.19 3.74 1.05
C VAL A 56 4.32 5.00 0.21
N LYS A 57 4.83 6.06 0.83
CA LYS A 57 5.18 7.31 0.17
C LYS A 57 6.66 7.29 -0.22
N PHE A 58 6.96 7.61 -1.47
CA PHE A 58 8.32 7.77 -1.99
C PHE A 58 8.62 9.27 -2.18
N PRO A 59 9.08 9.98 -1.14
CA PRO A 59 9.42 11.39 -1.25
C PRO A 59 10.65 11.56 -2.15
N ASN A 60 10.70 12.64 -2.93
CA ASN A 60 11.84 13.01 -3.78
C ASN A 60 12.21 11.99 -4.87
N LEU A 61 11.39 10.96 -5.12
CA LEU A 61 11.58 10.07 -6.24
C LEU A 61 11.38 10.86 -7.55
N PRO A 62 12.35 10.91 -8.48
CA PRO A 62 12.17 11.70 -9.68
C PRO A 62 11.11 11.08 -10.61
N MET A 63 10.40 11.94 -11.33
CA MET A 63 9.25 11.56 -12.17
C MET A 63 9.61 10.57 -13.30
N ASN A 64 10.89 10.48 -13.69
CA ASN A 64 11.39 9.48 -14.64
C ASN A 64 11.42 8.05 -14.07
N CYS A 65 11.16 7.86 -12.78
CA CYS A 65 11.05 6.57 -12.11
C CYS A 65 9.59 6.23 -11.74
N TRP A 66 8.61 6.99 -12.22
CA TRP A 66 7.20 6.85 -11.86
C TRP A 66 6.39 5.97 -12.81
N ASP A 67 7.05 5.33 -13.79
CA ASP A 67 6.40 4.30 -14.58
C ASP A 67 6.11 3.06 -13.72
N CYS A 68 5.11 2.28 -14.12
CA CYS A 68 4.61 1.13 -13.36
C CYS A 68 5.72 0.12 -13.05
N ASP A 69 6.63 -0.12 -13.99
CA ASP A 69 7.71 -1.11 -13.83
C ASP A 69 8.75 -0.63 -12.82
N SER A 70 9.22 0.63 -12.96
CA SER A 70 10.17 1.23 -12.01
C SER A 70 9.60 1.27 -10.60
N LEU A 71 8.36 1.73 -10.45
CA LEU A 71 7.67 1.80 -9.17
C LEU A 71 7.49 0.42 -8.52
N SER A 72 7.06 -0.57 -9.30
CA SER A 72 6.91 -1.94 -8.81
C SER A 72 8.25 -2.54 -8.36
N ARG A 73 9.33 -2.27 -9.08
CA ARG A 73 10.69 -2.68 -8.68
C ARG A 73 11.13 -2.01 -7.38
N ILE A 74 10.90 -0.71 -7.22
CA ILE A 74 11.25 0.02 -5.99
C ILE A 74 10.43 -0.52 -4.81
N ALA A 75 9.12 -0.67 -4.98
CA ALA A 75 8.22 -1.21 -3.96
C ALA A 75 8.55 -2.67 -3.58
N SER A 76 9.11 -3.46 -4.51
CA SER A 76 9.52 -4.85 -4.26
C SER A 76 10.60 -4.99 -3.17
N ALA A 77 11.36 -3.91 -2.90
CA ALA A 77 12.32 -3.87 -1.79
C ALA A 77 11.64 -3.83 -0.41
N ILE A 78 10.37 -3.46 -0.35
CA ILE A 78 9.57 -3.33 0.88
C ILE A 78 8.62 -4.53 1.04
N GLY A 79 7.99 -4.95 -0.05
CA GLY A 79 6.96 -5.99 -0.05
C GLY A 79 6.43 -6.30 -1.45
N ILE A 80 5.18 -6.75 -1.55
CA ILE A 80 4.55 -7.03 -2.84
C ILE A 80 3.85 -5.75 -3.31
N SER A 81 4.24 -5.23 -4.47
CA SER A 81 3.59 -4.07 -5.10
C SER A 81 2.17 -4.42 -5.53
N VAL A 82 1.17 -3.68 -5.07
CA VAL A 82 -0.24 -3.93 -5.39
C VAL A 82 -0.75 -2.91 -6.40
N PHE A 83 -0.66 -1.61 -6.08
CA PHE A 83 -1.20 -0.54 -6.93
C PHE A 83 -0.51 0.80 -6.69
N ALA A 84 -0.43 1.66 -7.71
CA ALA A 84 -0.05 3.06 -7.54
C ALA A 84 -1.30 3.94 -7.49
N ASP A 85 -1.33 4.99 -6.68
CA ASP A 85 -2.52 5.86 -6.64
C ASP A 85 -2.77 6.56 -7.99
N GLU A 86 -3.98 7.08 -8.18
CA GLU A 86 -4.36 7.74 -9.42
C GLU A 86 -3.44 8.94 -9.74
N CYS A 87 -3.02 9.69 -8.71
CA CYS A 87 -2.15 10.85 -8.89
C CYS A 87 -0.76 10.47 -9.39
N THR A 88 -0.18 9.37 -8.88
CA THR A 88 1.11 8.83 -9.30
C THR A 88 0.99 8.26 -10.70
N THR A 89 -0.04 7.46 -10.96
CA THR A 89 -0.30 6.81 -12.26
C THR A 89 -0.44 7.84 -13.38
N ASN A 90 -1.19 8.92 -13.13
CA ASN A 90 -1.39 9.99 -14.10
C ASN A 90 -0.33 11.11 -13.98
N GLN A 91 0.65 10.96 -13.09
CA GLN A 91 1.70 11.95 -12.79
C GLN A 91 1.14 13.37 -12.55
N ARG A 92 -0.05 13.48 -11.95
CA ARG A 92 -0.74 14.77 -11.70
C ARG A 92 -0.17 15.54 -10.51
N ARG A 93 0.47 14.83 -9.58
CA ARG A 93 1.14 15.40 -8.39
C ARG A 93 2.64 15.24 -8.57
N ILE A 94 3.43 16.29 -8.41
CA ILE A 94 4.90 16.24 -8.63
C ILE A 94 5.66 16.00 -7.31
N SER A 95 5.00 16.14 -6.15
CA SER A 95 5.69 16.16 -4.85
C SER A 95 6.15 14.79 -4.34
N PHE A 96 5.46 13.70 -4.69
CA PHE A 96 5.82 12.34 -4.29
C PHE A 96 4.99 11.32 -5.07
N ALA A 97 5.58 10.13 -5.27
CA ALA A 97 4.84 8.93 -5.66
C ALA A 97 4.31 8.23 -4.41
N ILE A 98 3.17 7.54 -4.52
CA ILE A 98 2.63 6.70 -3.46
C ILE A 98 2.12 5.37 -4.05
N MET A 99 2.41 4.28 -3.37
CA MET A 99 1.97 2.95 -3.76
C MET A 99 1.40 2.17 -2.58
N LEU A 100 0.41 1.34 -2.85
CA LEU A 100 -0.05 0.31 -1.96
C LEU A 100 0.88 -0.90 -2.09
N VAL A 101 1.50 -1.28 -0.98
CA VAL A 101 2.43 -2.40 -0.88
C VAL A 101 1.94 -3.36 0.20
N GLU A 102 1.78 -4.63 -0.13
CA GLU A 102 1.54 -5.67 0.87
C GLU A 102 2.88 -5.98 1.56
N VAL A 103 2.94 -5.65 2.85
CA VAL A 103 4.16 -5.73 3.65
C VAL A 103 4.02 -6.84 4.69
N ASN A 104 5.08 -7.62 4.85
CA ASN A 104 5.19 -8.55 5.97
C ASN A 104 5.70 -7.80 7.22
N VAL A 105 4.82 -7.57 8.19
CA VAL A 105 5.13 -6.81 9.41
C VAL A 105 5.94 -7.60 10.44
N THR A 106 6.16 -8.89 10.24
CA THR A 106 7.05 -9.70 11.10
C THR A 106 8.52 -9.56 10.72
N LYS A 107 8.81 -8.86 9.63
CA LYS A 107 10.17 -8.58 9.14
C LYS A 107 10.52 -7.10 9.33
N PRO A 108 11.80 -6.77 9.56
CA PRO A 108 12.22 -5.38 9.59
C PRO A 108 11.98 -4.74 8.21
N LEU A 109 11.45 -3.52 8.23
CA LEU A 109 11.32 -2.69 7.04
C LEU A 109 12.67 -2.03 6.71
N PRO A 110 12.98 -1.80 5.43
CA PRO A 110 14.18 -1.06 5.06
C PRO A 110 14.05 0.41 5.46
N ASP A 111 15.08 0.97 6.09
CA ASP A 111 15.14 2.41 6.42
C ASP A 111 15.36 3.28 5.17
N LYS A 112 16.00 2.72 4.14
CA LYS A 112 16.41 3.39 2.91
C LYS A 112 16.37 2.42 1.73
N ILE A 113 16.07 2.94 0.54
CA ILE A 113 16.03 2.15 -0.70
C ILE A 113 16.87 2.87 -1.74
N ASN A 114 17.93 2.20 -2.22
CA ASN A 114 18.77 2.74 -3.28
C ASN A 114 18.06 2.55 -4.62
N VAL A 115 17.72 3.66 -5.28
CA VAL A 115 17.12 3.68 -6.61
C VAL A 115 18.17 4.19 -7.60
N MET A 116 18.42 3.42 -8.65
CA MET A 116 19.21 3.87 -9.78
C MET A 116 18.26 4.38 -10.85
N ASP A 117 18.35 5.67 -11.16
CA ASP A 117 17.52 6.24 -12.22
C ASP A 117 18.01 5.79 -13.62
N PRO A 118 17.20 5.99 -14.67
CA PRO A 118 17.58 5.68 -16.05
C PRO A 118 18.86 6.38 -16.54
N THR A 119 19.28 7.47 -15.87
CA THR A 119 20.51 8.23 -16.18
C THR A 119 21.73 7.74 -15.38
N ARG A 120 21.60 6.64 -14.62
CA ARG A 120 22.61 6.04 -13.72
C ARG A 120 22.94 6.88 -12.49
N LYS A 121 22.09 7.83 -12.12
CA LYS A 121 22.19 8.54 -10.85
C LYS A 121 21.56 7.68 -9.74
N THR A 122 22.29 7.50 -8.64
CA THR A 122 21.74 6.81 -7.46
C THR A 122 21.06 7.81 -6.54
N ILE A 123 19.88 7.44 -6.05
CA ILE A 123 19.04 8.20 -5.13
C ILE A 123 18.72 7.27 -3.96
N VAL A 124 18.72 7.84 -2.75
CA VAL A 124 18.55 7.10 -1.49
C VAL A 124 17.34 7.65 -0.74
#